data_AF-A0A1I1DBJ4-F1
#
_entry.id   AF-A0A1I1DBJ4-F1
#
_cell.length_a   1.000
_cell.length_b   1.000
_cell.length_c   1.000
_cell.angle_alpha   90.00
_cell.angle_beta   90.00
_cell.angle_gamma   90.00
#
_symmetry.space_group_name_H-M   'P 1'
#
loop_
_entity.id
_entity.type
_entity.pdbx_description
1 polymer ?
#
loop_
_entity_poly.entity_id
_entity_poly.type
_entity_poly.pdbx_seq_one_letter_code
_entity_poly.pdbx_strand_id
1 'polypeptide(L)'
;MNKFFESLYAYIDSVLEDGLIYYSTPINQERGILGGMVYCIVDGVKNYNLGKEVEKKLDDFQIEIEDEYVSMYALTKLLPVNRRIKYIFQKGQPIKAEVYSTQMIIDDFINDLKNGYSYKGFVRVEAEFQYIIQDKNLKLSGNIIKTNSDLTTVNSDKIYDDNLELLYYSLDGKIDKFHFVFENDCLSIFSKPAFPEYNFLDLNETINMELDENNKDEVFSFLESLNEHKIAKAIEVLKTKPEWYARAEARYLNFIKTRLKNPEAGLEQLADIKVITQLDVSLMMGKDIDKNFISLSYLDDSQTCFIVDYLGAMVRNAFHSEDLIAEMKILVEDDDDRVREIHKKYSDILDKWIKNEIEFYNGGWFGKINKKLFDMYVEKLLFDHTDFSSANKSLVMNEFMFFLENKPESSLLIDIFQSTCPNLGCMFWILPNIPDTIWGDVKPYFPKSVLSFQRSASIKIGDDGQWNDITSEH
;
A
#
# COMPACT_ATOMS: atom_id res chain seq x y z
N MET A 1 -46.65 11.35 1.01
CA MET A 1 -45.54 11.62 0.07
C MET A 1 -45.87 12.75 -0.92
N ASN A 2 -46.94 12.67 -1.73
CA ASN A 2 -47.28 13.75 -2.69
C ASN A 2 -47.43 15.15 -2.06
N LYS A 3 -48.21 15.26 -0.96
CA LYS A 3 -48.35 16.51 -0.21
C LYS A 3 -47.02 17.07 0.32
N PHE A 4 -46.06 16.21 0.65
CA PHE A 4 -44.74 16.65 1.11
C PHE A 4 -43.98 17.32 -0.04
N PHE A 5 -43.92 16.67 -1.21
CA PHE A 5 -43.24 17.24 -2.37
C PHE A 5 -43.93 18.50 -2.90
N GLU A 6 -45.26 18.59 -2.83
CA GLU A 6 -46.01 19.81 -3.17
C GLU A 6 -45.62 20.98 -2.23
N SER A 7 -45.60 20.74 -0.92
CA SER A 7 -45.20 21.75 0.07
C SER A 7 -43.73 22.15 -0.05
N LEU A 8 -42.84 21.16 -0.26
CA LEU A 8 -41.42 21.41 -0.48
C LEU A 8 -41.20 22.24 -1.74
N TYR A 9 -41.87 21.87 -2.83
CA TYR A 9 -41.79 22.60 -4.10
C TYR A 9 -42.25 24.05 -3.93
N ALA A 10 -43.42 24.27 -3.32
CA ALA A 10 -43.93 25.62 -3.07
C ALA A 10 -42.96 26.46 -2.22
N TYR A 11 -42.21 25.84 -1.31
CA TYR A 11 -41.23 26.51 -0.48
C TYR A 11 -39.97 26.95 -1.25
N ILE A 12 -39.49 26.11 -2.18
CA ILE A 12 -38.25 26.37 -2.93
C ILE A 12 -38.47 27.06 -4.29
N ASP A 13 -39.68 27.06 -4.86
CA ASP A 13 -39.93 27.57 -6.21
C ASP A 13 -39.46 29.02 -6.42
N SER A 14 -39.58 29.86 -5.38
CA SER A 14 -39.13 31.26 -5.40
C SER A 14 -37.63 31.46 -5.62
N VAL A 15 -36.81 30.44 -5.36
CA VAL A 15 -35.35 30.47 -5.52
C VAL A 15 -34.86 29.61 -6.68
N LEU A 16 -35.76 28.99 -7.43
CA LEU A 16 -35.43 28.30 -8.68
C LEU A 16 -35.38 29.34 -9.82
N GLU A 17 -34.40 29.21 -10.71
CA GLU A 17 -34.29 30.04 -11.91
C GLU A 17 -34.93 29.37 -13.13
N ASP A 18 -35.48 30.19 -14.03
CA ASP A 18 -36.06 29.71 -15.29
C ASP A 18 -34.97 29.12 -16.20
N GLY A 19 -35.21 27.90 -16.70
CA GLY A 19 -34.28 27.21 -17.62
C GLY A 19 -33.15 26.43 -16.94
N LEU A 20 -33.00 26.52 -15.61
CA LEU A 20 -32.03 25.72 -14.86
C LEU A 20 -32.67 24.45 -14.27
N ILE A 21 -31.85 23.41 -14.13
CA ILE A 21 -32.19 22.18 -13.42
C ILE A 21 -31.19 22.00 -12.28
N TYR A 22 -31.72 21.80 -11.09
CA TYR A 22 -30.95 21.62 -9.86
C TYR A 22 -31.01 20.16 -9.43
N TYR A 23 -29.92 19.67 -8.87
CA TYR A 23 -29.75 18.29 -8.42
C TYR A 23 -29.25 18.26 -6.98
N SER A 24 -29.74 17.31 -6.20
CA SER A 24 -29.17 16.93 -4.89
C SER A 24 -29.07 15.41 -4.83
N THR A 25 -27.93 14.90 -4.35
CA THR A 25 -27.61 13.47 -4.42
C THR A 25 -27.16 12.89 -3.07
N PRO A 26 -27.97 12.98 -2.00
CA PRO A 26 -27.60 12.51 -0.68
C PRO A 26 -27.57 10.97 -0.61
N ILE A 27 -26.77 10.46 0.32
CA ILE A 27 -26.55 9.04 0.57
C ILE A 27 -27.08 8.70 1.97
N ASN A 28 -27.88 7.65 2.09
CA ASN A 28 -28.20 7.07 3.40
C ASN A 28 -27.08 6.13 3.85
N GLN A 29 -26.44 6.38 4.98
CA GLN A 29 -25.38 5.55 5.56
C GLN A 29 -25.79 5.07 6.96
N GLU A 30 -25.04 4.13 7.53
CA GLU A 30 -25.32 3.61 8.89
C GLU A 30 -25.31 4.72 9.95
N ARG A 31 -24.43 5.72 9.80
CA ARG A 31 -24.25 6.81 10.77
C ARG A 31 -25.12 8.04 10.49
N GLY A 32 -25.96 8.00 9.45
CA GLY A 32 -26.80 9.13 9.06
C GLY A 32 -26.75 9.40 7.56
N ILE A 33 -26.88 10.66 7.18
CA ILE A 33 -26.93 11.07 5.77
C ILE A 33 -25.62 11.76 5.41
N LEU A 34 -25.01 11.36 4.31
CA LEU A 34 -23.82 11.97 3.75
C LEU A 34 -24.15 12.73 2.46
N GLY A 35 -23.49 13.86 2.26
CA GLY A 35 -23.67 14.71 1.08
C GLY A 35 -24.98 15.50 1.10
N GLY A 36 -25.55 15.75 -0.08
CA GLY A 36 -26.81 16.49 -0.23
C GLY A 36 -26.67 17.91 -0.79
N MET A 37 -25.45 18.38 -1.03
CA MET A 37 -25.22 19.68 -1.68
C MET A 37 -26.02 19.82 -2.97
N VAL A 38 -26.56 21.01 -3.21
CA VAL A 38 -27.33 21.29 -4.43
C VAL A 38 -26.41 21.85 -5.50
N TYR A 39 -26.54 21.36 -6.73
CA TYR A 39 -25.79 21.85 -7.87
C TYR A 39 -26.64 21.92 -9.14
N CYS A 40 -26.23 22.77 -10.08
CA CYS A 40 -26.70 22.76 -11.46
C CYS A 40 -25.63 22.15 -12.38
N ILE A 41 -26.03 21.65 -13.55
CA ILE A 41 -25.08 21.31 -14.62
C ILE A 41 -25.11 22.44 -15.65
N VAL A 42 -23.98 23.15 -15.81
CA VAL A 42 -23.82 24.21 -16.82
C VAL A 42 -22.62 23.84 -17.68
N ASP A 43 -22.82 23.73 -18.99
CA ASP A 43 -21.80 23.31 -19.97
C ASP A 43 -21.12 21.97 -19.60
N GLY A 44 -21.89 21.04 -19.02
CA GLY A 44 -21.40 19.71 -18.61
C GLY A 44 -20.68 19.68 -17.25
N VAL A 45 -20.58 20.81 -16.54
CA VAL A 45 -19.86 20.92 -15.26
C VAL A 45 -20.82 21.20 -14.10
N LYS A 46 -20.58 20.53 -12.96
CA LYS A 46 -21.33 20.76 -11.71
C LYS A 46 -21.01 22.15 -11.16
N ASN A 47 -22.02 23.02 -11.06
CA ASN A 47 -21.92 24.36 -10.47
C ASN A 47 -22.70 24.43 -9.15
N TYR A 48 -21.97 24.32 -8.05
CA TYR A 48 -22.52 24.38 -6.69
C TYR A 48 -22.89 25.80 -6.27
N ASN A 49 -22.28 26.85 -6.84
CA ASN A 49 -22.59 28.22 -6.46
C ASN A 49 -24.02 28.61 -6.83
N LEU A 50 -24.52 28.14 -7.97
CA LEU A 50 -25.91 28.33 -8.38
C LEU A 50 -26.89 27.56 -7.48
N GLY A 51 -26.47 26.45 -6.87
CA GLY A 51 -27.32 25.65 -5.99
C GLY A 51 -27.41 26.13 -4.54
N LYS A 52 -26.50 27.00 -4.07
CA LYS A 52 -26.40 27.41 -2.66
C LYS A 52 -27.69 27.97 -2.06
N GLU A 53 -28.42 28.80 -2.81
CA GLU A 53 -29.65 29.39 -2.29
C GLU A 53 -30.77 28.36 -2.17
N VAL A 54 -30.84 27.42 -3.11
CA VAL A 54 -31.75 26.27 -3.05
C VAL A 54 -31.37 25.36 -1.88
N GLU A 55 -30.08 25.03 -1.71
CA GLU A 55 -29.57 24.23 -0.59
C GLU A 55 -29.97 24.82 0.75
N LYS A 56 -29.73 26.12 0.96
CA LYS A 56 -30.13 26.81 2.19
C LYS A 56 -31.63 26.69 2.47
N LYS A 57 -32.47 26.84 1.44
CA LYS A 57 -33.92 26.66 1.57
C LYS A 57 -34.28 25.22 1.93
N LEU A 58 -33.61 24.22 1.35
CA LEU A 58 -33.86 22.82 1.68
C LEU A 58 -33.47 22.50 3.13
N ASP A 59 -32.38 23.08 3.62
CA ASP A 59 -31.92 22.91 5.01
C ASP A 59 -32.89 23.56 6.01
N ASP A 60 -33.44 24.73 5.66
CA ASP A 60 -34.43 25.45 6.47
C ASP A 60 -35.85 24.84 6.37
N PHE A 61 -36.10 23.95 5.41
CA PHE A 61 -37.42 23.37 5.20
C PHE A 61 -37.74 22.28 6.21
N GLN A 62 -38.83 22.48 6.95
CA GLN A 62 -39.46 21.49 7.81
C GLN A 62 -40.97 21.56 7.65
N ILE A 63 -41.63 20.40 7.62
CA ILE A 63 -43.09 20.31 7.67
C ILE A 63 -43.51 19.32 8.73
N GLU A 64 -44.55 19.67 9.48
CA GLU A 64 -45.15 18.78 10.47
C GLU A 64 -46.05 17.75 9.78
N ILE A 65 -45.76 16.47 10.01
CA ILE A 65 -46.56 15.33 9.54
C ILE A 65 -46.78 14.43 10.75
N GLU A 66 -48.04 14.24 11.17
CA GLU A 66 -48.40 13.34 12.29
C GLU A 66 -47.59 13.65 13.57
N ASP A 67 -47.50 14.92 13.93
CA ASP A 67 -46.77 15.46 15.10
C ASP A 67 -45.23 15.33 15.05
N GLU A 68 -44.65 14.95 13.89
CA GLU A 68 -43.21 14.94 13.66
C GLU A 68 -42.78 15.97 12.61
N TYR A 69 -41.67 16.68 12.86
CA TYR A 69 -41.06 17.58 11.87
C TYR A 69 -40.19 16.79 10.90
N VAL A 70 -40.60 16.77 9.63
CA VAL A 70 -39.93 16.05 8.56
C VAL A 70 -39.18 17.04 7.68
N SER A 71 -37.85 16.88 7.58
CA SER A 71 -37.01 17.60 6.61
C SER A 71 -36.97 16.85 5.28
N MET A 72 -36.47 17.51 4.22
CA MET A 72 -36.24 16.86 2.93
C MET A 72 -35.41 15.57 3.07
N TYR A 73 -34.32 15.64 3.82
CA TYR A 73 -33.39 14.52 3.96
C TYR A 73 -33.95 13.37 4.81
N ALA A 74 -35.03 13.58 5.57
CA ALA A 74 -35.72 12.48 6.24
C ALA A 74 -36.24 11.42 5.25
N LEU A 75 -36.60 11.83 4.01
CA LEU A 75 -36.99 10.89 2.96
C LEU A 75 -35.83 9.99 2.52
N THR A 76 -34.60 10.51 2.52
CA THR A 76 -33.40 9.72 2.20
C THR A 76 -33.19 8.59 3.21
N LYS A 77 -33.57 8.78 4.48
CA LYS A 77 -33.48 7.74 5.52
C LYS A 77 -34.44 6.57 5.31
N LEU A 78 -35.47 6.74 4.47
CA LEU A 78 -36.41 5.68 4.12
C LEU A 78 -35.80 4.66 3.15
N LEU A 79 -34.68 5.01 2.50
CA LEU A 79 -33.97 4.09 1.63
C LEU A 79 -33.18 3.08 2.46
N PRO A 80 -32.89 1.88 1.93
CA PRO A 80 -31.91 1.00 2.53
C PRO A 80 -30.57 1.72 2.75
N VAL A 81 -29.83 1.29 3.78
CA VAL A 81 -28.49 1.79 4.05
C VAL A 81 -27.59 1.58 2.83
N ASN A 82 -26.69 2.52 2.58
CA ASN A 82 -25.79 2.64 1.44
C ASN A 82 -26.52 2.73 0.09
N ARG A 83 -27.61 3.50 0.07
CA ARG A 83 -28.33 3.89 -1.14
C ARG A 83 -28.28 5.41 -1.31
N ARG A 84 -28.11 5.82 -2.57
CA ARG A 84 -28.15 7.22 -3.00
C ARG A 84 -29.49 7.50 -3.70
N ILE A 85 -29.98 8.71 -3.56
CA ILE A 85 -31.17 9.21 -4.26
C ILE A 85 -30.83 10.50 -5.00
N LYS A 86 -31.37 10.65 -6.19
CA LYS A 86 -31.27 11.87 -7.00
C LYS A 86 -32.57 12.64 -6.85
N TYR A 87 -32.49 13.81 -6.24
CA TYR A 87 -33.57 14.79 -6.29
C TYR A 87 -33.32 15.75 -7.45
N ILE A 88 -34.38 16.04 -8.20
CA ILE A 88 -34.36 16.94 -9.35
C ILE A 88 -35.38 18.04 -9.10
N PHE A 89 -34.90 19.28 -9.12
CA PHE A 89 -35.71 20.48 -8.96
C PHE A 89 -35.64 21.31 -10.24
N GLN A 90 -36.81 21.71 -10.74
CA GLN A 90 -36.92 22.56 -11.91
C GLN A 90 -38.13 23.47 -11.72
N LYS A 91 -37.96 24.74 -12.05
CA LYS A 91 -39.03 25.73 -11.93
C LYS A 91 -40.22 25.35 -12.80
N GLY A 92 -41.41 25.50 -12.25
CA GLY A 92 -42.68 25.12 -12.87
C GLY A 92 -42.91 23.61 -13.02
N GLN A 93 -42.08 22.75 -12.43
CA GLN A 93 -42.19 21.29 -12.56
C GLN A 93 -42.24 20.60 -11.19
N PRO A 94 -43.02 19.51 -11.02
CA PRO A 94 -42.99 18.72 -9.79
C PRO A 94 -41.58 18.19 -9.49
N ILE A 95 -41.22 18.18 -8.21
CA ILE A 95 -39.96 17.56 -7.75
C ILE A 95 -39.96 16.08 -8.13
N LYS A 96 -38.86 15.63 -8.73
CA LYS A 96 -38.64 14.22 -9.03
C LYS A 96 -37.59 13.67 -8.07
N ALA A 97 -37.79 12.42 -7.67
CA ALA A 97 -36.87 11.69 -6.83
C ALA A 97 -36.66 10.29 -7.42
N GLU A 98 -35.41 9.94 -7.69
CA GLU A 98 -35.05 8.68 -8.35
C GLU A 98 -33.95 7.99 -7.54
N VAL A 99 -34.16 6.72 -7.19
CA VAL A 99 -33.08 5.93 -6.56
C VAL A 99 -31.96 5.77 -7.58
N TYR A 100 -30.72 6.03 -7.17
CA TYR A 100 -29.57 5.90 -8.05
C TYR A 100 -29.45 4.46 -8.57
N SER A 101 -29.42 4.31 -9.89
CA SER A 101 -29.09 3.04 -10.51
C SER A 101 -27.58 2.81 -10.50
N THR A 102 -27.16 1.55 -10.69
CA THR A 102 -25.75 1.20 -10.87
C THR A 102 -25.12 1.99 -12.02
N GLN A 103 -25.83 2.16 -13.15
CA GLN A 103 -25.35 2.94 -14.28
C GLN A 103 -25.10 4.41 -13.89
N MET A 104 -25.98 5.02 -13.09
CA MET A 104 -25.79 6.40 -12.64
C MET A 104 -24.57 6.55 -11.72
N ILE A 105 -24.27 5.54 -10.91
CA ILE A 105 -23.05 5.52 -10.08
C ILE A 105 -21.80 5.47 -10.98
N ILE A 106 -21.82 4.62 -12.02
CA ILE A 106 -20.73 4.51 -13.00
C ILE A 106 -20.54 5.83 -13.77
N ASP A 107 -21.63 6.46 -14.20
CA ASP A 107 -21.57 7.73 -14.93
C ASP A 107 -21.00 8.87 -14.07
N ASP A 108 -21.42 8.96 -12.80
CA ASP A 108 -20.83 9.91 -11.85
C ASP A 108 -19.34 9.62 -11.61
N PHE A 109 -18.98 8.36 -11.45
CA PHE A 109 -17.58 7.95 -11.33
C PHE A 109 -16.73 8.36 -12.54
N ILE A 110 -17.22 8.13 -13.77
CA ILE A 110 -16.57 8.59 -15.01
C ILE A 110 -16.40 10.10 -15.02
N ASN A 111 -17.43 10.85 -14.61
CA ASN A 111 -17.37 12.30 -14.56
C ASN A 111 -16.37 12.80 -13.52
N ASP A 112 -16.29 12.15 -12.36
CA ASP A 112 -15.33 12.48 -11.32
C ASP A 112 -13.89 12.16 -11.79
N LEU A 113 -13.69 11.08 -12.55
CA LEU A 113 -12.41 10.80 -13.20
C LEU A 113 -12.01 11.89 -14.21
N LYS A 114 -12.94 12.27 -15.10
CA LYS A 114 -12.73 13.34 -16.11
C LYS A 114 -12.39 14.67 -15.46
N ASN A 115 -13.18 15.08 -14.47
CA ASN A 115 -13.02 16.39 -13.83
C ASN A 115 -11.80 16.41 -12.89
N GLY A 116 -11.51 15.31 -12.20
CA GLY A 116 -10.45 15.23 -11.20
C GLY A 116 -9.06 15.01 -11.79
N TYR A 117 -8.94 14.19 -12.84
CA TYR A 117 -7.65 13.72 -13.36
C TYR A 117 -7.27 14.32 -14.72
N SER A 118 -8.20 14.46 -15.67
CA SER A 118 -7.87 15.12 -16.95
C SER A 118 -7.46 16.58 -16.74
N TYR A 119 -8.04 17.26 -15.74
CA TYR A 119 -7.65 18.63 -15.36
C TYR A 119 -6.22 18.73 -14.79
N LYS A 120 -5.64 17.61 -14.34
CA LYS A 120 -4.29 17.55 -13.75
C LYS A 120 -3.21 17.09 -14.74
N GLY A 121 -3.56 16.91 -16.03
CA GLY A 121 -2.60 16.57 -17.09
C GLY A 121 -2.26 15.08 -17.21
N PHE A 122 -3.03 14.21 -16.54
CA PHE A 122 -2.88 12.76 -16.68
C PHE A 122 -3.54 12.29 -17.98
N VAL A 123 -2.81 11.46 -18.75
CA VAL A 123 -3.30 10.85 -20.00
C VAL A 123 -3.90 9.46 -19.79
N ARG A 124 -3.52 8.79 -18.69
CA ARG A 124 -4.04 7.48 -18.29
C ARG A 124 -4.14 7.37 -16.77
N VAL A 125 -5.26 6.84 -16.29
CA VAL A 125 -5.47 6.46 -14.88
C VAL A 125 -5.88 5.01 -14.85
N GLU A 126 -5.12 4.20 -14.15
CA GLU A 126 -5.37 2.77 -13.99
C GLU A 126 -5.44 2.46 -12.50
N ALA A 127 -6.42 1.66 -12.10
CA ALA A 127 -6.53 1.28 -10.71
C ALA A 127 -7.10 -0.11 -10.55
N GLU A 128 -6.67 -0.77 -9.50
CA GLU A 128 -7.20 -2.06 -9.06
C GLU A 128 -7.54 -1.99 -7.57
N PHE A 129 -8.74 -2.44 -7.23
CA PHE A 129 -9.28 -2.48 -5.88
C PHE A 129 -9.83 -3.85 -5.56
N GLN A 130 -9.73 -4.19 -4.28
CA GLN A 130 -10.38 -5.32 -3.66
C GLN A 130 -11.29 -4.81 -2.53
N TYR A 131 -12.52 -5.31 -2.52
CA TYR A 131 -13.47 -5.08 -1.43
C TYR A 131 -13.20 -6.09 -0.32
N ILE A 132 -13.01 -5.60 0.90
CA ILE A 132 -12.70 -6.41 2.09
C ILE A 132 -13.70 -6.03 3.18
N ILE A 133 -14.42 -7.02 3.72
CA ILE A 133 -15.27 -6.81 4.89
C ILE A 133 -14.43 -7.09 6.15
N GLN A 134 -14.18 -6.07 6.96
CA GLN A 134 -13.48 -6.21 8.25
C GLN A 134 -14.34 -5.57 9.35
N ASP A 135 -14.63 -6.36 10.40
CA ASP A 135 -15.44 -5.91 11.55
C ASP A 135 -16.80 -5.30 11.14
N LYS A 136 -17.44 -5.90 10.13
CA LYS A 136 -18.70 -5.44 9.49
C LYS A 136 -18.60 -4.13 8.70
N ASN A 137 -17.42 -3.53 8.59
CA ASN A 137 -17.19 -2.36 7.75
C ASN A 137 -16.61 -2.80 6.41
N LEU A 138 -17.08 -2.18 5.33
CA LEU A 138 -16.47 -2.32 4.02
C LEU A 138 -15.19 -1.50 3.97
N LYS A 139 -14.11 -2.11 3.51
CA LYS A 139 -12.84 -1.46 3.21
C LYS A 139 -12.50 -1.70 1.75
N LEU A 140 -12.04 -0.67 1.06
CA LEU A 140 -11.37 -0.83 -0.23
C LEU A 140 -9.87 -0.82 0.01
N SER A 141 -9.19 -1.84 -0.51
CA SER A 141 -7.74 -1.88 -0.61
C SER A 141 -7.36 -1.89 -2.09
N GLY A 142 -6.49 -1.00 -2.51
CA GLY A 142 -6.16 -0.87 -3.92
C GLY A 142 -5.13 0.20 -4.20
N ASN A 143 -4.72 0.30 -5.46
CA ASN A 143 -3.73 1.26 -5.93
C ASN A 143 -4.24 1.97 -7.17
N ILE A 144 -3.81 3.23 -7.34
CA ILE A 144 -4.07 4.00 -8.55
C ILE A 144 -2.76 4.46 -9.15
N ILE A 145 -2.52 4.05 -10.38
CA ILE A 145 -1.41 4.49 -11.21
C ILE A 145 -1.92 5.61 -12.11
N LYS A 146 -1.33 6.79 -11.98
CA LYS A 146 -1.65 7.97 -12.81
C LYS A 146 -0.46 8.23 -13.72
N THR A 147 -0.68 8.28 -15.02
CA THR A 147 0.38 8.52 -16.02
C THR A 147 0.22 9.90 -16.61
N ASN A 148 1.27 10.72 -16.52
CA ASN A 148 1.32 12.05 -17.12
C ASN A 148 1.60 11.98 -18.62
N SER A 149 1.39 13.10 -19.32
CA SER A 149 1.70 13.25 -20.74
C SER A 149 3.18 13.03 -21.11
N ASP A 150 4.10 13.21 -20.15
CA ASP A 150 5.53 12.90 -20.29
C ASP A 150 5.87 11.42 -19.96
N LEU A 151 4.84 10.59 -19.78
CA LEU A 151 4.90 9.17 -19.42
C LEU A 151 5.45 8.90 -18.01
N THR A 152 5.59 9.93 -17.16
CA THR A 152 5.89 9.72 -15.74
C THR A 152 4.69 9.16 -15.00
N THR A 153 4.93 8.22 -14.09
CA THR A 153 3.87 7.58 -13.30
C THR A 153 3.90 8.04 -11.86
N VAL A 154 2.72 8.39 -11.33
CA VAL A 154 2.50 8.74 -9.93
C VAL A 154 1.58 7.68 -9.34
N ASN A 155 2.08 6.98 -8.33
CA ASN A 155 1.27 6.02 -7.59
C ASN A 155 0.56 6.75 -6.42
N SER A 156 -0.68 6.37 -6.15
CA SER A 156 -1.52 7.00 -5.15
C SER A 156 -2.31 5.93 -4.42
N ASP A 157 -2.07 5.80 -3.12
CA ASP A 157 -2.66 4.74 -2.30
C ASP A 157 -4.09 5.05 -1.83
N LYS A 158 -4.62 6.24 -2.16
CA LYS A 158 -5.94 6.68 -1.72
C LYS A 158 -6.79 7.19 -2.88
N ILE A 159 -7.86 6.46 -3.17
CA ILE A 159 -9.12 7.03 -3.60
C ILE A 159 -10.10 6.79 -2.45
N TYR A 160 -10.53 7.86 -1.81
CA TYR A 160 -11.78 7.86 -1.06
C TYR A 160 -12.82 8.38 -2.04
N ASP A 161 -13.55 7.46 -2.66
CA ASP A 161 -14.68 7.81 -3.51
C ASP A 161 -15.89 7.01 -3.06
N ASP A 162 -16.86 7.72 -2.49
CA ASP A 162 -18.14 7.18 -2.05
C ASP A 162 -18.85 6.41 -3.19
N ASN A 163 -18.57 6.74 -4.47
CA ASN A 163 -19.10 6.03 -5.62
C ASN A 163 -18.62 4.58 -5.69
N LEU A 164 -17.37 4.27 -5.33
CA LEU A 164 -16.85 2.90 -5.36
C LEU A 164 -17.51 2.05 -4.25
N GLU A 165 -17.71 2.65 -3.08
CA GLU A 165 -18.43 1.98 -1.99
C GLU A 165 -19.89 1.73 -2.37
N LEU A 166 -20.57 2.73 -2.94
CA LEU A 166 -21.93 2.58 -3.45
C LEU A 166 -22.04 1.57 -4.58
N LEU A 167 -21.02 1.44 -5.43
CA LEU A 167 -20.97 0.46 -6.50
C LEU A 167 -21.06 -0.96 -5.92
N TYR A 168 -20.29 -1.26 -4.89
CA TYR A 168 -20.35 -2.55 -4.17
C TYR A 168 -21.78 -2.88 -3.71
N TYR A 169 -22.42 -1.94 -3.01
CA TYR A 169 -23.78 -2.15 -2.51
C TYR A 169 -24.82 -2.20 -3.64
N SER A 170 -24.63 -1.47 -4.74
CA SER A 170 -25.52 -1.50 -5.90
C SER A 170 -25.50 -2.85 -6.63
N LEU A 171 -24.39 -3.57 -6.52
CA LEU A 171 -24.20 -4.92 -7.06
C LEU A 171 -24.49 -6.01 -6.02
N ASP A 172 -25.31 -5.70 -5.01
CA ASP A 172 -25.68 -6.60 -3.90
C ASP A 172 -24.48 -7.18 -3.13
N GLY A 173 -23.35 -6.47 -3.11
CA GLY A 173 -22.12 -6.94 -2.48
C GLY A 173 -21.47 -8.15 -3.15
N LYS A 174 -21.82 -8.44 -4.41
CA LYS A 174 -21.31 -9.58 -5.17
C LYS A 174 -19.94 -9.32 -5.79
N ILE A 175 -19.51 -8.07 -5.91
CA ILE A 175 -18.21 -7.70 -6.50
C ILE A 175 -17.09 -7.83 -5.46
N ASP A 176 -16.07 -8.64 -5.78
CA ASP A 176 -14.91 -8.86 -4.92
C ASP A 176 -13.73 -7.97 -5.34
N LYS A 177 -13.49 -7.88 -6.65
CA LYS A 177 -12.40 -7.10 -7.24
C LYS A 177 -12.93 -6.20 -8.35
N PHE A 178 -12.32 -5.04 -8.48
CA PHE A 178 -12.66 -4.01 -9.43
C PHE A 178 -11.38 -3.39 -9.98
N HIS A 179 -11.20 -3.45 -11.29
CA HIS A 179 -10.10 -2.80 -11.99
C HIS A 179 -10.70 -1.86 -13.04
N PHE A 180 -10.10 -0.70 -13.20
CA PHE A 180 -10.47 0.17 -14.31
C PHE A 180 -9.25 0.81 -14.96
N VAL A 181 -9.38 1.08 -16.25
CA VAL A 181 -8.44 1.87 -17.04
C VAL A 181 -9.22 3.01 -17.67
N PHE A 182 -8.85 4.24 -17.33
CA PHE A 182 -9.34 5.45 -17.95
C PHE A 182 -8.24 6.06 -18.81
N GLU A 183 -8.44 6.08 -20.13
CA GLU A 183 -7.46 6.56 -21.11
C GLU A 183 -8.20 7.16 -22.31
N ASN A 184 -7.77 8.33 -22.78
CA ASN A 184 -8.37 9.02 -23.94
C ASN A 184 -9.91 9.17 -23.86
N ASP A 185 -10.42 9.58 -22.68
CA ASP A 185 -11.86 9.71 -22.38
C ASP A 185 -12.68 8.40 -22.44
N CYS A 186 -12.01 7.26 -22.59
CA CYS A 186 -12.61 5.94 -22.54
C CYS A 186 -12.35 5.29 -21.17
N LEU A 187 -13.41 4.80 -20.52
CA LEU A 187 -13.30 3.96 -19.33
C LEU A 187 -13.52 2.50 -19.71
N SER A 188 -12.55 1.65 -19.38
CA SER A 188 -12.70 0.20 -19.40
C SER A 188 -12.79 -0.29 -17.96
N ILE A 189 -13.78 -1.12 -17.65
CA ILE A 189 -14.02 -1.66 -16.32
C ILE A 189 -13.94 -3.19 -16.37
N PHE A 190 -13.25 -3.75 -15.40
CA PHE A 190 -13.11 -5.18 -15.20
C PHE A 190 -13.43 -5.54 -13.76
N SER A 191 -14.08 -6.67 -13.55
CA SER A 191 -14.45 -7.09 -12.20
C SER A 191 -14.42 -8.59 -12.02
N LYS A 192 -14.37 -9.00 -10.76
CA LYS A 192 -14.56 -10.39 -10.35
C LYS A 192 -15.66 -10.46 -9.30
N PRO A 193 -16.78 -11.17 -9.55
CA PRO A 193 -17.21 -11.71 -10.85
C PRO A 193 -17.46 -10.59 -11.87
N ALA A 194 -17.58 -10.95 -13.15
CA ALA A 194 -17.97 -10.02 -14.22
C ALA A 194 -19.44 -9.57 -14.07
N PHE A 195 -19.76 -8.37 -14.55
CA PHE A 195 -21.14 -7.86 -14.66
C PHE A 195 -21.40 -7.31 -16.07
N PRO A 196 -21.63 -8.18 -17.07
CA PRO A 196 -21.77 -7.80 -18.47
C PRO A 196 -22.90 -6.80 -18.73
N GLU A 197 -23.97 -6.82 -17.93
CA GLU A 197 -25.09 -5.87 -18.02
C GLU A 197 -24.69 -4.41 -17.76
N TYR A 198 -23.54 -4.19 -17.13
CA TYR A 198 -22.93 -2.87 -16.91
C TYR A 198 -21.63 -2.69 -17.69
N ASN A 199 -21.35 -3.58 -18.66
CA ASN A 199 -20.09 -3.65 -19.41
C ASN A 199 -18.85 -3.88 -18.54
N PHE A 200 -19.00 -4.57 -17.40
CA PHE A 200 -17.85 -4.98 -16.59
C PHE A 200 -17.37 -6.32 -17.13
N LEU A 201 -16.21 -6.28 -17.79
CA LEU A 201 -15.59 -7.48 -18.35
C LEU A 201 -14.99 -8.33 -17.22
N ASP A 202 -14.78 -9.62 -17.48
CA ASP A 202 -14.14 -10.48 -16.49
C ASP A 202 -12.69 -10.01 -16.28
N LEU A 203 -12.30 -9.82 -15.03
CA LEU A 203 -10.93 -9.42 -14.68
C LEU A 203 -9.87 -10.39 -15.22
N ASN A 204 -10.23 -11.65 -15.45
CA ASN A 204 -9.33 -12.65 -16.03
C ASN A 204 -9.22 -12.55 -17.57
N GLU A 205 -10.12 -11.84 -18.25
CA GLU A 205 -10.10 -11.68 -19.73
C GLU A 205 -9.10 -10.62 -20.20
N THR A 206 -8.62 -9.72 -19.33
CA THR A 206 -7.72 -8.61 -19.68
C THR A 206 -6.33 -8.66 -19.09
N ILE A 207 -5.94 -9.79 -18.52
CA ILE A 207 -4.52 -10.00 -18.32
C ILE A 207 -3.95 -10.15 -19.72
N ASN A 208 -3.24 -9.14 -20.22
CA ASN A 208 -2.42 -9.32 -21.42
C ASN A 208 -1.43 -10.44 -21.08
N MET A 209 -1.77 -11.64 -21.55
CA MET A 209 -0.99 -12.86 -21.39
C MET A 209 -0.05 -13.04 -22.57
N GLU A 210 -0.01 -12.13 -23.55
CA GLU A 210 1.04 -12.15 -24.57
C GLU A 210 2.38 -11.92 -23.85
N LEU A 211 3.24 -12.91 -23.97
CA LEU A 211 4.58 -12.92 -23.38
C LEU A 211 5.51 -13.35 -24.50
N ASP A 212 6.45 -12.50 -24.90
CA ASP A 212 7.56 -12.92 -25.73
C ASP A 212 8.51 -13.80 -24.90
N GLU A 213 8.41 -15.11 -25.08
CA GLU A 213 9.20 -16.12 -24.36
C GLU A 213 10.71 -16.03 -24.64
N ASN A 214 11.12 -15.25 -25.64
CA ASN A 214 12.52 -14.98 -25.95
C ASN A 214 13.01 -13.63 -25.43
N ASN A 215 12.12 -12.82 -24.85
CA ASN A 215 12.46 -11.56 -24.21
C ASN A 215 12.61 -11.75 -22.69
N LYS A 216 13.87 -11.83 -22.24
CA LYS A 216 14.21 -11.98 -20.82
C LYS A 216 13.55 -10.91 -19.94
N ASP A 217 13.56 -9.63 -20.35
CA ASP A 217 13.00 -8.56 -19.52
C ASP A 217 11.48 -8.67 -19.37
N GLU A 218 10.79 -9.19 -20.38
CA GLU A 218 9.34 -9.43 -20.35
C GLU A 218 8.97 -10.60 -19.44
N VAL A 219 9.76 -11.69 -19.47
CA VAL A 219 9.60 -12.82 -18.54
C VAL A 219 9.76 -12.38 -17.09
N PHE A 220 10.80 -11.60 -16.78
CA PHE A 220 11.00 -11.08 -15.42
C PHE A 220 9.98 -10.00 -15.03
N SER A 221 9.45 -9.25 -16.00
CA SER A 221 8.30 -8.36 -15.78
C SER A 221 7.05 -9.12 -15.36
N PHE A 222 6.79 -10.28 -15.97
CA PHE A 222 5.67 -11.15 -15.59
C PHE A 222 5.86 -11.79 -14.20
N LEU A 223 7.08 -12.19 -13.81
CA LEU A 223 7.38 -12.67 -12.45
C LEU A 223 7.13 -11.58 -11.39
N GLU A 224 7.43 -10.33 -11.74
CA GLU A 224 7.33 -9.18 -10.84
C GLU A 224 5.98 -8.43 -11.00
N SER A 225 4.97 -9.01 -11.64
CA SER A 225 3.72 -8.31 -11.95
C SER A 225 2.66 -8.37 -10.84
N LEU A 226 2.94 -9.08 -9.73
CA LEU A 226 1.98 -9.37 -8.63
C LEU A 226 0.69 -10.10 -9.08
N ASN A 227 0.65 -10.62 -10.30
CA ASN A 227 -0.51 -11.30 -10.86
C ASN A 227 -0.22 -12.80 -10.98
N GLU A 228 -1.00 -13.62 -10.27
CA GLU A 228 -0.76 -15.08 -10.16
C GLU A 228 -0.68 -15.76 -11.53
N HIS A 229 -1.49 -15.33 -12.51
CA HIS A 229 -1.49 -15.92 -13.86
C HIS A 229 -0.25 -15.54 -14.68
N LYS A 230 0.17 -14.27 -14.63
CA LYS A 230 1.42 -13.81 -15.28
C LYS A 230 2.63 -14.49 -14.67
N ILE A 231 2.68 -14.58 -13.34
CA ILE A 231 3.76 -15.26 -12.61
C ILE A 231 3.84 -16.73 -13.04
N ALA A 232 2.70 -17.45 -13.03
CA ALA A 232 2.63 -18.83 -13.45
C ALA A 232 3.12 -19.01 -14.90
N LYS A 233 2.69 -18.13 -15.82
CA LYS A 233 3.13 -18.18 -17.22
C LYS A 233 4.64 -17.97 -17.36
N ALA A 234 5.22 -17.00 -16.64
CA ALA A 234 6.66 -16.78 -16.66
C ALA A 234 7.44 -17.98 -16.11
N ILE A 235 6.96 -18.61 -15.04
CA ILE A 235 7.57 -19.81 -14.47
C ILE A 235 7.60 -20.96 -15.49
N GLU A 236 6.53 -21.17 -16.26
CA GLU A 236 6.52 -22.18 -17.33
C GLU A 236 7.56 -21.89 -18.41
N VAL A 237 7.72 -20.62 -18.81
CA VAL A 237 8.78 -20.23 -19.76
C VAL A 237 10.17 -20.50 -19.16
N LEU A 238 10.40 -20.13 -17.89
CA LEU A 238 11.68 -20.33 -17.22
C LEU A 238 12.09 -21.81 -17.17
N LYS A 239 11.15 -22.74 -16.98
CA LYS A 239 11.45 -24.19 -16.99
C LYS A 239 12.08 -24.66 -18.31
N THR A 240 11.85 -23.94 -19.41
CA THR A 240 12.48 -24.22 -20.72
C THR A 240 13.81 -23.48 -20.95
N LYS A 241 14.19 -22.58 -20.04
CA LYS A 241 15.37 -21.69 -20.13
C LYS A 241 16.25 -21.83 -18.87
N PRO A 242 17.08 -22.88 -18.74
CA PRO A 242 17.81 -23.20 -17.51
C PRO A 242 18.65 -22.04 -16.92
N GLU A 243 19.29 -21.24 -17.78
CA GLU A 243 20.08 -20.09 -17.35
C GLU A 243 19.21 -19.00 -16.71
N TRP A 244 18.01 -18.75 -17.24
CA TRP A 244 17.09 -17.76 -16.69
C TRP A 244 16.41 -18.27 -15.42
N TYR A 245 16.10 -19.57 -15.38
CA TYR A 245 15.57 -20.21 -14.18
C TYR A 245 16.54 -20.09 -13.01
N ALA A 246 17.81 -20.44 -13.21
CA ALA A 246 18.84 -20.30 -12.19
C ALA A 246 19.02 -18.85 -11.71
N ARG A 247 18.84 -17.87 -12.62
CA ARG A 247 18.83 -16.44 -12.26
C ARG A 247 17.61 -16.03 -11.44
N ALA A 248 16.42 -16.51 -11.79
CA ALA A 248 15.22 -16.27 -11.01
C ALA A 248 15.32 -16.89 -9.61
N GLU A 249 15.89 -18.10 -9.48
CA GLU A 249 16.15 -18.71 -8.17
C GLU A 249 17.13 -17.88 -7.34
N ALA A 250 18.28 -17.49 -7.91
CA ALA A 250 19.26 -16.65 -7.22
C ALA A 250 18.67 -15.33 -6.71
N ARG A 251 17.65 -14.81 -7.40
CA ARG A 251 16.99 -13.55 -7.09
C ARG A 251 15.90 -13.70 -6.03
N TYR A 252 14.99 -14.66 -6.18
CA TYR A 252 13.75 -14.70 -5.38
C TYR A 252 13.71 -15.82 -4.34
N LEU A 253 14.50 -16.88 -4.46
CA LEU A 253 14.27 -18.13 -3.72
C LEU A 253 14.34 -17.95 -2.20
N ASN A 254 15.36 -17.26 -1.68
CA ASN A 254 15.44 -17.05 -0.23
C ASN A 254 14.30 -16.16 0.28
N PHE A 255 13.84 -15.21 -0.54
CA PHE A 255 12.70 -14.39 -0.18
C PHE A 255 11.42 -15.22 -0.11
N ILE A 256 11.17 -16.10 -1.09
CA ILE A 256 10.05 -17.05 -1.09
C ILE A 256 10.08 -17.93 0.17
N LYS A 257 11.22 -18.57 0.43
CA LYS A 257 11.40 -19.47 1.59
C LYS A 257 11.16 -18.76 2.92
N THR A 258 11.68 -17.55 3.06
CA THR A 258 11.51 -16.73 4.26
C THR A 258 10.05 -16.33 4.46
N ARG A 259 9.40 -15.77 3.43
CA ARG A 259 8.00 -15.30 3.52
C ARG A 259 7.01 -16.42 3.81
N LEU A 260 7.20 -17.59 3.18
CA LEU A 260 6.36 -18.76 3.39
C LEU A 260 6.74 -19.54 4.67
N LYS A 261 7.85 -19.15 5.34
CA LYS A 261 8.44 -19.88 6.47
C LYS A 261 8.63 -21.37 6.14
N ASN A 262 9.04 -21.65 4.90
CA ASN A 262 9.18 -22.99 4.35
C ASN A 262 10.53 -23.15 3.63
N PRO A 263 11.51 -23.83 4.23
CA PRO A 263 12.84 -24.07 3.63
C PRO A 263 12.81 -24.85 2.32
N GLU A 264 11.76 -25.66 2.11
CA GLU A 264 11.56 -26.48 0.92
C GLU A 264 10.82 -25.74 -0.20
N ALA A 265 10.48 -24.46 0.01
CA ALA A 265 9.75 -23.71 -1.00
C ALA A 265 10.58 -23.49 -2.28
N GLY A 266 9.91 -23.60 -3.43
CA GLY A 266 10.49 -23.42 -4.76
C GLY A 266 10.02 -22.14 -5.45
N LEU A 267 10.58 -21.86 -6.64
CA LEU A 267 10.22 -20.70 -7.45
C LEU A 267 8.74 -20.72 -7.88
N GLU A 268 8.16 -21.92 -8.04
CA GLU A 268 6.76 -22.14 -8.35
C GLU A 268 5.80 -21.48 -7.36
N GLN A 269 6.26 -21.25 -6.13
CA GLN A 269 5.47 -20.68 -5.03
C GLN A 269 5.63 -19.16 -4.92
N LEU A 270 6.24 -18.49 -5.91
CA LEU A 270 6.36 -17.04 -5.92
C LEU A 270 4.99 -16.34 -5.83
N ALA A 271 3.97 -16.87 -6.52
CA ALA A 271 2.60 -16.37 -6.44
C ALA A 271 1.91 -16.68 -5.10
N ASP A 272 2.36 -17.72 -4.38
CA ASP A 272 1.83 -18.08 -3.05
C ASP A 272 2.29 -17.12 -1.97
N ILE A 273 3.29 -16.27 -2.23
CA ILE A 273 3.59 -15.10 -1.41
C ILE A 273 2.48 -14.05 -1.61
N LYS A 274 1.24 -14.41 -1.26
CA LYS A 274 0.03 -13.56 -1.30
C LYS A 274 0.15 -12.30 -0.43
N VAL A 275 1.27 -12.15 0.28
CA VAL A 275 1.60 -11.04 1.16
C VAL A 275 2.59 -10.07 0.52
N ILE A 276 3.01 -10.23 -0.75
CA ILE A 276 3.59 -9.09 -1.48
C ILE A 276 2.46 -8.35 -2.15
N THR A 277 2.22 -7.17 -1.66
CA THR A 277 1.29 -6.21 -2.24
C THR A 277 2.09 -5.05 -2.83
N GLN A 278 1.45 -4.26 -3.67
CA GLN A 278 2.05 -3.01 -4.11
C GLN A 278 2.27 -2.04 -2.94
N LEU A 279 1.52 -2.16 -1.83
CA LEU A 279 1.76 -1.41 -0.59
C LEU A 279 3.13 -1.75 0.00
N ASP A 280 3.54 -3.01 -0.04
CA ASP A 280 4.86 -3.43 0.45
C ASP A 280 6.00 -2.88 -0.43
N VAL A 281 5.77 -2.83 -1.75
CA VAL A 281 6.70 -2.16 -2.68
C VAL A 281 6.74 -0.66 -2.40
N SER A 282 5.58 -0.01 -2.20
CA SER A 282 5.48 1.41 -1.86
C SER A 282 6.14 1.73 -0.52
N LEU A 283 6.05 0.83 0.46
CA LEU A 283 6.71 0.94 1.75
C LEU A 283 8.22 0.99 1.58
N MET A 284 8.79 0.06 0.80
CA MET A 284 10.24 0.04 0.52
C MET A 284 10.71 1.26 -0.27
N MET A 285 9.86 1.76 -1.17
CA MET A 285 10.15 2.92 -2.00
C MET A 285 9.81 4.26 -1.32
N GLY A 286 9.09 4.23 -0.20
CA GLY A 286 8.57 5.39 0.52
C GLY A 286 9.61 6.16 1.32
N LYS A 287 9.13 7.19 2.01
CA LYS A 287 9.94 8.10 2.84
C LYS A 287 10.49 7.46 4.12
N ASP A 288 9.90 6.35 4.56
CA ASP A 288 10.27 5.68 5.81
C ASP A 288 11.54 4.84 5.63
N ILE A 289 11.95 4.59 4.39
CA ILE A 289 13.26 4.03 4.03
C ILE A 289 13.97 5.08 3.19
N ASP A 290 14.91 5.82 3.78
CA ASP A 290 15.65 6.87 3.09
C ASP A 290 17.16 6.60 3.15
N LYS A 291 17.94 7.44 2.49
CA LYS A 291 19.38 7.28 2.27
C LYS A 291 20.16 6.97 3.56
N ASN A 292 19.73 7.53 4.70
CA ASN A 292 20.43 7.39 5.98
C ASN A 292 19.60 6.85 7.14
N PHE A 293 18.34 6.45 6.93
CA PHE A 293 17.54 5.86 8.01
C PHE A 293 16.49 4.88 7.51
N ILE A 294 16.10 3.97 8.40
CA ILE A 294 14.91 3.12 8.28
C ILE A 294 14.01 3.43 9.48
N SER A 295 12.79 3.86 9.21
CA SER A 295 11.76 4.03 10.21
C SER A 295 10.75 2.89 10.10
N LEU A 296 10.60 2.14 11.19
CA LEU A 296 9.57 1.14 11.38
C LEU A 296 8.42 1.67 12.24
N SER A 297 8.43 2.97 12.50
CA SER A 297 7.48 3.67 13.36
C SER A 297 6.05 3.52 12.87
N TYR A 298 5.13 3.14 13.76
CA TYR A 298 3.70 2.94 13.49
C TYR A 298 3.38 1.90 12.40
N LEU A 299 4.35 1.08 11.98
CA LEU A 299 4.11 -0.04 11.08
C LEU A 299 3.49 -1.21 11.84
N ASP A 300 2.57 -1.92 11.17
CA ASP A 300 2.01 -3.16 11.71
C ASP A 300 2.99 -4.34 11.59
N ASP A 301 2.67 -5.43 12.30
CA ASP A 301 3.50 -6.64 12.36
C ASP A 301 3.74 -7.29 10.99
N SER A 302 2.85 -7.12 10.02
CA SER A 302 3.01 -7.65 8.67
C SER A 302 4.01 -6.82 7.87
N GLN A 303 3.90 -5.50 7.96
CA GLN A 303 4.77 -4.53 7.28
C GLN A 303 6.21 -4.61 7.80
N THR A 304 6.39 -4.66 9.12
CA THR A 304 7.73 -4.80 9.72
C THR A 304 8.38 -6.13 9.32
N CYS A 305 7.60 -7.21 9.36
CA CYS A 305 8.05 -8.54 8.93
C CYS A 305 8.44 -8.55 7.46
N PHE A 306 7.69 -7.88 6.57
CA PHE A 306 8.05 -7.76 5.15
C PHE A 306 9.40 -7.06 4.95
N ILE A 307 9.65 -5.92 5.62
CA ILE A 307 10.92 -5.18 5.49
C ILE A 307 12.08 -6.06 5.92
N VAL A 308 11.97 -6.70 7.09
CA VAL A 308 13.01 -7.60 7.63
C VAL A 308 13.25 -8.79 6.70
N ASP A 309 12.17 -9.44 6.24
CA ASP A 309 12.26 -10.59 5.36
C ASP A 309 12.90 -10.23 4.01
N TYR A 310 12.58 -9.07 3.44
CA TYR A 310 13.14 -8.62 2.17
C TYR A 310 14.63 -8.33 2.29
N LEU A 311 15.01 -7.46 3.24
CA LEU A 311 16.41 -7.06 3.45
C LEU A 311 17.29 -8.24 3.86
N GLY A 312 16.80 -9.08 4.77
CA GLY A 312 17.51 -10.29 5.17
C GLY A 312 17.63 -11.33 4.05
N ALA A 313 16.57 -11.54 3.26
CA ALA A 313 16.65 -12.46 2.11
C ALA A 313 17.60 -11.96 1.02
N MET A 314 17.66 -10.65 0.80
CA MET A 314 18.61 -10.01 -0.12
C MET A 314 20.05 -10.31 0.29
N VAL A 315 20.38 -10.17 1.58
CA VAL A 315 21.70 -10.54 2.10
C VAL A 315 21.93 -12.04 1.99
N ARG A 316 20.94 -12.87 2.34
CA ARG A 316 21.03 -14.33 2.22
C ARG A 316 21.26 -14.83 0.79
N ASN A 317 20.76 -14.12 -0.21
CA ASN A 317 21.05 -14.43 -1.61
C ASN A 317 22.52 -14.21 -1.98
N ALA A 318 23.23 -13.32 -1.27
CA ALA A 318 24.64 -13.05 -1.50
C ALA A 318 25.55 -14.02 -0.72
N PHE A 319 25.23 -14.29 0.55
CA PHE A 319 25.97 -15.23 1.41
C PHE A 319 25.14 -15.66 2.64
N HIS A 320 25.56 -16.74 3.31
CA HIS A 320 24.94 -17.19 4.56
C HIS A 320 25.59 -16.52 5.78
N SER A 321 24.79 -15.92 6.66
CA SER A 321 25.32 -15.22 7.85
C SER A 321 26.11 -16.14 8.79
N GLU A 322 25.83 -17.44 8.76
CA GLU A 322 26.54 -18.46 9.51
C GLU A 322 28.03 -18.54 9.14
N ASP A 323 28.39 -18.27 7.88
CA ASP A 323 29.79 -18.28 7.43
C ASP A 323 30.58 -17.11 8.04
N LEU A 324 29.97 -15.92 8.05
CA LEU A 324 30.52 -14.73 8.73
C LEU A 324 30.67 -14.98 10.24
N ILE A 325 29.61 -15.49 10.88
CA ILE A 325 29.61 -15.78 12.31
C ILE A 325 30.70 -16.81 12.65
N ALA A 326 30.87 -17.84 11.83
CA ALA A 326 31.90 -18.85 12.03
C ALA A 326 33.31 -18.25 11.92
N GLU A 327 33.56 -17.38 10.95
CA GLU A 327 34.86 -16.72 10.77
C GLU A 327 35.18 -15.77 11.94
N MET A 328 34.17 -15.02 12.43
CA MET A 328 34.30 -14.12 13.58
C MET A 328 34.56 -14.86 14.91
N LYS A 329 33.98 -16.04 15.10
CA LYS A 329 34.16 -16.87 16.31
C LYS A 329 35.59 -17.38 16.54
N ILE A 330 36.42 -17.41 15.49
CA ILE A 330 37.80 -17.91 15.55
C ILE A 330 38.74 -16.83 16.13
N LEU A 331 38.32 -15.56 16.15
CA LEU A 331 39.10 -14.46 16.68
C LEU A 331 39.23 -14.58 18.20
N VAL A 332 40.46 -14.73 18.68
CA VAL A 332 40.78 -14.97 20.10
C VAL A 332 41.12 -13.69 20.88
N GLU A 333 41.43 -12.61 20.18
CA GLU A 333 41.80 -11.32 20.74
C GLU A 333 40.98 -10.21 20.07
N ASP A 334 40.89 -9.07 20.75
CA ASP A 334 40.22 -7.86 20.25
C ASP A 334 41.06 -7.23 19.12
N ASP A 335 40.90 -7.77 17.92
CA ASP A 335 41.55 -7.32 16.69
C ASP A 335 40.52 -6.61 15.80
N ASP A 336 40.29 -5.33 16.10
CA ASP A 336 39.37 -4.46 15.38
C ASP A 336 39.67 -4.40 13.87
N ASP A 337 40.95 -4.43 13.48
CA ASP A 337 41.36 -4.42 12.08
C ASP A 337 40.90 -5.69 11.37
N ARG A 338 41.05 -6.85 12.03
CA ARG A 338 40.59 -8.13 11.49
C ARG A 338 39.07 -8.25 11.44
N VAL A 339 38.34 -7.73 12.44
CA VAL A 339 36.87 -7.62 12.41
C VAL A 339 36.43 -6.80 11.19
N ARG A 340 37.06 -5.63 10.97
CA ARG A 340 36.77 -4.77 9.81
C ARG A 340 37.11 -5.44 8.49
N GLU A 341 38.21 -6.19 8.41
CA GLU A 341 38.60 -6.92 7.20
C GLU A 341 37.58 -8.02 6.84
N ILE A 342 37.17 -8.83 7.81
CA ILE A 342 36.16 -9.87 7.60
C ILE A 342 34.83 -9.22 7.19
N HIS A 343 34.39 -8.20 7.91
CA HIS A 343 33.14 -7.50 7.57
C HIS A 343 33.19 -6.91 6.15
N LYS A 344 34.28 -6.23 5.79
CA LYS A 344 34.49 -5.66 4.46
C LYS A 344 34.41 -6.72 3.36
N LYS A 345 34.99 -7.90 3.57
CA LYS A 345 34.90 -9.02 2.63
C LYS A 345 33.45 -9.40 2.32
N TYR A 346 32.59 -9.54 3.34
CA TYR A 346 31.18 -9.88 3.12
C TYR A 346 30.36 -8.71 2.58
N SER A 347 30.70 -7.48 2.96
CA SER A 347 30.12 -6.26 2.39
C SER A 347 30.39 -6.17 0.87
N ASP A 348 31.64 -6.40 0.46
CA ASP A 348 32.03 -6.41 -0.96
C ASP A 348 31.30 -7.54 -1.74
N ILE A 349 31.03 -8.69 -1.11
CA ILE A 349 30.22 -9.78 -1.70
C ILE A 349 28.77 -9.32 -1.92
N LEU A 350 28.15 -8.71 -0.90
CA LEU A 350 26.79 -8.20 -0.97
C LEU A 350 26.66 -7.11 -2.05
N ASP A 351 27.54 -6.11 -2.04
CA ASP A 351 27.53 -5.01 -3.00
C ASP A 351 27.66 -5.52 -4.44
N LYS A 352 28.56 -6.49 -4.66
CA LYS A 352 28.72 -7.12 -5.97
C LYS A 352 27.46 -7.88 -6.38
N TRP A 353 26.81 -8.59 -5.45
CA TRP A 353 25.57 -9.30 -5.73
C TRP A 353 24.44 -8.32 -6.11
N ILE A 354 24.20 -7.28 -5.30
CA ILE A 354 23.15 -6.27 -5.54
C ILE A 354 23.37 -5.60 -6.89
N LYS A 355 24.61 -5.19 -7.20
CA LYS A 355 24.95 -4.56 -8.47
C LYS A 355 24.64 -5.47 -9.67
N ASN A 356 25.04 -6.74 -9.60
CA ASN A 356 24.76 -7.71 -10.66
C ASN A 356 23.24 -7.90 -10.86
N GLU A 357 22.45 -7.89 -9.78
CA GLU A 357 21.00 -8.05 -9.86
C GLU A 357 20.30 -6.83 -10.47
N ILE A 358 20.79 -5.62 -10.19
CA ILE A 358 20.29 -4.38 -10.82
C ILE A 358 20.64 -4.36 -12.31
N GLU A 359 21.86 -4.75 -12.68
CA GLU A 359 22.31 -4.81 -14.08
C GLU A 359 21.57 -5.90 -14.86
N PHE A 360 21.19 -6.99 -14.20
CA PHE A 360 20.46 -8.09 -14.84
C PHE A 360 19.01 -7.70 -15.20
N TYR A 361 18.24 -7.16 -14.26
CA TYR A 361 16.87 -6.68 -14.52
C TYR A 361 16.43 -5.65 -13.45
N ASN A 362 16.13 -4.42 -13.89
CA ASN A 362 15.70 -3.31 -13.03
C ASN A 362 14.30 -2.76 -13.35
N GLY A 363 13.57 -3.39 -14.28
CA GLY A 363 12.25 -2.92 -14.70
C GLY A 363 11.14 -3.15 -13.65
N GLY A 364 11.26 -4.22 -12.86
CA GLY A 364 10.27 -4.60 -11.85
C GLY A 364 10.57 -4.08 -10.44
N TRP A 365 9.69 -4.42 -9.49
CA TRP A 365 9.76 -3.95 -8.11
C TRP A 365 11.05 -4.36 -7.39
N PHE A 366 11.54 -5.60 -7.57
CA PHE A 366 12.72 -6.10 -6.87
C PHE A 366 13.98 -5.33 -7.27
N GLY A 367 14.13 -5.10 -8.58
CA GLY A 367 15.27 -4.36 -9.10
C GLY A 367 15.24 -2.89 -8.71
N LYS A 368 14.06 -2.27 -8.66
CA LYS A 368 13.86 -0.89 -8.18
C LYS A 368 14.22 -0.74 -6.70
N ILE A 369 13.75 -1.67 -5.86
CA ILE A 369 14.09 -1.68 -4.43
C ILE A 369 15.60 -1.88 -4.25
N ASN A 370 16.19 -2.87 -4.90
CA ASN A 370 17.63 -3.11 -4.82
C ASN A 370 18.45 -1.90 -5.23
N LYS A 371 18.03 -1.20 -6.31
CA LYS A 371 18.67 0.04 -6.74
C LYS A 371 18.61 1.12 -5.66
N LYS A 372 17.47 1.29 -4.99
CA LYS A 372 17.32 2.25 -3.89
C LYS A 372 18.23 1.87 -2.70
N LEU A 373 18.25 0.59 -2.32
CA LEU A 373 19.02 0.10 -1.18
C LEU A 373 20.53 0.09 -1.44
N PHE A 374 20.97 -0.05 -2.70
CA PHE A 374 22.38 -0.08 -3.04
C PHE A 374 23.13 1.20 -2.66
N ASP A 375 22.46 2.36 -2.77
CA ASP A 375 23.06 3.68 -2.48
C ASP A 375 22.84 4.13 -1.02
N MET A 376 22.29 3.25 -0.19
CA MET A 376 21.88 3.55 1.18
C MET A 376 23.00 3.25 2.18
N TYR A 377 23.12 4.09 3.20
CA TYR A 377 24.03 3.93 4.36
C TYR A 377 23.21 4.16 5.63
N VAL A 378 22.82 3.11 6.33
CA VAL A 378 21.88 3.26 7.45
C VAL A 378 22.60 3.82 8.67
N GLU A 379 22.26 5.05 9.08
CA GLU A 379 22.74 5.66 10.32
C GLU A 379 21.73 5.46 11.46
N LYS A 380 20.44 5.30 11.13
CA LYS A 380 19.37 5.20 12.14
C LYS A 380 18.35 4.13 11.79
N LEU A 381 17.98 3.33 12.78
CA LEU A 381 16.82 2.45 12.77
C LEU A 381 15.86 2.88 13.88
N LEU A 382 14.63 3.25 13.52
CA LEU A 382 13.64 3.81 14.44
C LEU A 382 12.48 2.84 14.67
N PHE A 383 12.15 2.60 15.94
CA PHE A 383 10.93 1.93 16.37
C PHE A 383 10.15 2.90 17.27
N ASP A 384 8.94 3.24 16.85
CA ASP A 384 8.04 4.12 17.62
C ASP A 384 6.62 3.54 17.50
N HIS A 385 6.10 3.02 18.61
CA HIS A 385 4.84 2.27 18.64
C HIS A 385 4.78 1.12 17.62
N THR A 386 5.90 0.44 17.41
CA THR A 386 6.05 -0.61 16.40
C THR A 386 5.75 -1.98 16.99
N ASP A 387 4.93 -2.79 16.30
CA ASP A 387 4.87 -4.24 16.57
C ASP A 387 5.88 -4.99 15.71
N PHE A 388 6.74 -5.74 16.39
CA PHE A 388 7.89 -6.44 15.83
C PHE A 388 7.90 -7.94 16.18
N SER A 389 6.75 -8.47 16.58
CA SER A 389 6.59 -9.82 17.12
C SER A 389 6.87 -10.93 16.10
N SER A 390 6.41 -10.78 14.86
CA SER A 390 6.66 -11.71 13.76
C SER A 390 8.04 -11.54 13.17
N ALA A 391 8.48 -10.29 13.00
CA ALA A 391 9.82 -9.96 12.50
C ALA A 391 10.91 -10.59 13.37
N ASN A 392 10.75 -10.57 14.70
CA ASN A 392 11.62 -11.25 15.68
C ASN A 392 11.84 -12.75 15.43
N LYS A 393 10.95 -13.40 14.68
CA LYS A 393 10.98 -14.83 14.35
C LYS A 393 11.39 -15.07 12.88
N SER A 394 11.80 -14.03 12.17
CA SER A 394 12.25 -14.16 10.77
C SER A 394 13.46 -15.08 10.67
N LEU A 395 13.48 -15.90 9.62
CA LEU A 395 14.58 -16.83 9.32
C LEU A 395 15.86 -16.12 8.87
N VAL A 396 15.78 -14.80 8.64
CA VAL A 396 16.86 -13.96 8.10
C VAL A 396 17.15 -12.75 9.00
N MET A 397 16.85 -12.84 10.30
CA MET A 397 17.09 -11.73 11.24
C MET A 397 18.58 -11.34 11.33
N ASN A 398 19.50 -12.31 11.33
CA ASN A 398 20.94 -12.01 11.37
C ASN A 398 21.38 -11.31 10.09
N GLU A 399 20.88 -11.75 8.94
CA GLU A 399 21.13 -11.14 7.64
C GLU A 399 20.56 -9.71 7.55
N PHE A 400 19.37 -9.47 8.12
CA PHE A 400 18.82 -8.12 8.26
C PHE A 400 19.73 -7.22 9.11
N MET A 401 20.21 -7.71 10.27
CA MET A 401 21.13 -6.95 11.12
C MET A 401 22.45 -6.64 10.41
N PHE A 402 22.96 -7.55 9.58
CA PHE A 402 24.14 -7.29 8.74
C PHE A 402 23.87 -6.16 7.73
N PHE A 403 22.71 -6.15 7.08
CA PHE A 403 22.36 -5.11 6.10
C PHE A 403 22.45 -3.71 6.69
N LEU A 404 21.99 -3.51 7.94
CA LEU A 404 21.98 -2.21 8.60
C LEU A 404 23.38 -1.59 8.75
N GLU A 405 24.43 -2.39 8.82
CA GLU A 405 25.81 -1.94 9.02
C GLU A 405 26.71 -2.26 7.82
N ASN A 406 26.13 -2.55 6.64
CA ASN A 406 26.89 -2.88 5.44
C ASN A 406 27.83 -1.73 4.99
N LYS A 407 27.39 -0.47 5.13
CA LYS A 407 28.11 0.74 4.67
C LYS A 407 28.16 1.80 5.77
N PRO A 408 28.92 1.58 6.86
CA PRO A 408 28.89 2.50 7.98
C PRO A 408 29.76 3.73 7.69
N GLU A 409 29.14 4.92 7.72
CA GLU A 409 29.86 6.20 7.86
C GLU A 409 30.06 6.58 9.34
N SER A 410 29.14 6.14 10.20
CA SER A 410 29.14 6.31 11.66
C SER A 410 28.67 5.02 12.35
N SER A 411 28.57 5.03 13.68
CA SER A 411 27.80 4.01 14.40
C SER A 411 26.33 4.08 13.98
N LEU A 412 25.70 2.92 13.76
CA LEU A 412 24.25 2.81 13.66
C LEU A 412 23.61 3.16 15.01
N LEU A 413 22.59 4.00 14.98
CA LEU A 413 21.71 4.27 16.12
C LEU A 413 20.42 3.47 16.00
N ILE A 414 20.10 2.66 16.99
CA ILE A 414 18.83 1.94 17.10
C ILE A 414 17.99 2.59 18.21
N ASP A 415 16.92 3.28 17.83
CA ASP A 415 16.01 3.99 18.74
C ASP A 415 14.72 3.20 18.93
N ILE A 416 14.41 2.80 20.16
CA ILE A 416 13.31 1.91 20.50
C ILE A 416 12.41 2.58 21.52
N PHE A 417 11.26 3.07 21.06
CA PHE A 417 10.25 3.74 21.89
C PHE A 417 8.91 2.99 21.85
N GLN A 418 8.40 2.62 23.03
CA GLN A 418 7.05 2.02 23.21
C GLN A 418 6.70 0.91 22.21
N SER A 419 7.66 0.05 21.90
CA SER A 419 7.58 -0.95 20.84
C SER A 419 7.82 -2.36 21.36
N THR A 420 7.47 -3.37 20.57
CA THR A 420 7.93 -4.74 20.80
C THR A 420 9.46 -4.79 20.71
N CYS A 421 10.14 -5.23 21.78
CA CYS A 421 11.60 -5.29 21.86
C CYS A 421 12.18 -6.09 20.66
N PRO A 422 13.02 -5.48 19.81
CA PRO A 422 13.63 -6.19 18.70
C PRO A 422 14.68 -7.18 19.19
N ASN A 423 14.76 -8.32 18.51
CA ASN A 423 15.79 -9.33 18.69
C ASN A 423 17.02 -8.92 17.88
N LEU A 424 17.97 -8.27 18.54
CA LEU A 424 19.20 -7.77 17.92
C LEU A 424 20.15 -8.91 17.47
N GLY A 425 19.92 -10.15 17.94
CA GLY A 425 20.68 -11.33 17.52
C GLY A 425 22.18 -11.28 17.85
N CYS A 426 22.91 -12.38 17.61
CA CYS A 426 24.36 -12.37 17.83
C CYS A 426 25.11 -11.46 16.85
N MET A 427 24.50 -11.14 15.71
CA MET A 427 25.06 -10.23 14.71
C MET A 427 25.43 -8.88 15.33
N PHE A 428 24.63 -8.37 16.27
CA PHE A 428 24.89 -7.13 17.01
C PHE A 428 26.34 -7.00 17.51
N TRP A 429 26.93 -8.08 18.03
CA TRP A 429 28.28 -8.06 18.61
C TRP A 429 29.41 -8.23 17.60
N ILE A 430 29.13 -8.68 16.38
CA ILE A 430 30.16 -8.97 15.36
C ILE A 430 30.30 -7.86 14.31
N LEU A 431 29.45 -6.83 14.39
CA LEU A 431 29.52 -5.65 13.52
C LEU A 431 30.78 -4.82 13.79
N PRO A 432 31.40 -4.19 12.78
CA PRO A 432 32.64 -3.45 12.95
C PRO A 432 32.48 -2.31 13.95
N ASN A 433 31.37 -1.57 13.86
CA ASN A 433 30.94 -0.63 14.88
C ASN A 433 29.75 -1.25 15.62
N ILE A 434 29.83 -1.33 16.95
CA ILE A 434 28.69 -1.82 17.74
C ILE A 434 27.61 -0.74 17.74
N PRO A 435 26.35 -1.07 17.38
CA PRO A 435 25.29 -0.06 17.33
C PRO A 435 25.02 0.58 18.70
N ASP A 436 24.78 1.89 18.68
CA ASP A 436 24.29 2.64 19.83
C ASP A 436 22.79 2.38 19.98
N THR A 437 22.30 2.21 21.21
CA THR A 437 20.87 1.89 21.44
C THR A 437 20.19 2.86 22.41
N ILE A 438 19.00 3.33 22.05
CA ILE A 438 18.12 4.13 22.91
C ILE A 438 16.86 3.30 23.21
N TRP A 439 16.49 3.23 24.49
CA TRP A 439 15.35 2.46 24.97
C TRP A 439 14.41 3.34 25.78
N GLY A 440 13.33 3.81 25.17
CA GLY A 440 12.30 4.61 25.83
C GLY A 440 11.06 3.78 26.13
N ASP A 441 10.69 3.70 27.42
CA ASP A 441 9.54 2.93 27.92
C ASP A 441 9.52 1.44 27.51
N VAL A 442 10.69 0.89 27.19
CA VAL A 442 10.91 -0.53 26.88
C VAL A 442 12.07 -1.04 27.73
N LYS A 443 11.97 -2.28 28.21
CA LYS A 443 13.06 -2.92 28.95
C LYS A 443 14.17 -3.33 27.98
N PRO A 444 15.42 -2.84 28.14
CA PRO A 444 16.52 -3.26 27.30
C PRO A 444 16.78 -4.76 27.38
N TYR A 445 17.08 -5.36 26.23
CA TYR A 445 17.51 -6.75 26.13
C TYR A 445 18.67 -6.85 25.13
N PHE A 446 19.82 -7.33 25.61
CA PHE A 446 21.00 -7.50 24.79
C PHE A 446 21.24 -8.97 24.47
N PRO A 447 21.63 -9.27 23.23
CA PRO A 447 21.95 -10.63 22.82
C PRO A 447 23.24 -11.09 23.50
N LYS A 448 23.45 -12.40 23.60
CA LYS A 448 24.75 -12.94 24.04
C LYS A 448 25.78 -12.78 22.92
N SER A 449 27.01 -12.46 23.30
CA SER A 449 28.11 -12.46 22.33
C SER A 449 28.51 -13.88 21.99
N VAL A 450 28.89 -14.06 20.73
CA VAL A 450 29.47 -15.31 20.23
C VAL A 450 30.99 -15.24 20.13
N LEU A 451 31.58 -14.07 20.38
CA LEU A 451 33.01 -13.84 20.32
C LEU A 451 33.68 -14.38 21.59
N SER A 452 34.93 -14.83 21.47
CA SER A 452 35.73 -15.23 22.64
C SER A 452 36.40 -14.06 23.36
N PHE A 453 36.29 -12.85 22.81
CA PHE A 453 36.71 -11.60 23.43
C PHE A 453 35.50 -10.72 23.72
N GLN A 454 35.70 -9.74 24.61
CA GLN A 454 34.65 -8.84 25.07
C GLN A 454 34.59 -7.58 24.21
N ARG A 455 33.38 -7.11 23.91
CA ARG A 455 33.13 -5.81 23.26
C ARG A 455 32.18 -4.97 24.09
N SER A 456 32.16 -3.66 23.82
CA SER A 456 31.30 -2.72 24.54
C SER A 456 30.33 -2.01 23.59
N ALA A 457 29.14 -1.68 24.09
CA ALA A 457 28.11 -0.91 23.38
C ALA A 457 27.67 0.27 24.23
N SER A 458 27.36 1.41 23.62
CA SER A 458 26.76 2.53 24.33
C SER A 458 25.22 2.43 24.32
N ILE A 459 24.62 2.62 25.49
CA ILE A 459 23.17 2.54 25.71
C ILE A 459 22.65 3.79 26.43
N LYS A 460 21.46 4.23 26.03
CA LYS A 460 20.67 5.23 26.74
C LYS A 460 19.30 4.66 27.11
N ILE A 461 18.88 4.81 28.37
CA ILE A 461 17.56 4.37 28.87
C ILE A 461 16.72 5.61 29.19
N GLY A 462 15.61 5.78 28.49
CA GLY A 462 14.73 6.95 28.54
C GLY A 462 15.32 8.18 27.82
N ASP A 463 14.44 9.11 27.47
CA ASP A 463 14.79 10.32 26.70
C ASP A 463 15.75 11.25 27.47
N ASP A 464 15.61 11.31 28.80
CA ASP A 464 16.47 12.09 29.70
C ASP A 464 17.64 11.28 30.28
N GLY A 465 17.82 10.03 29.84
CA GLY A 465 18.88 9.14 30.30
C GLY A 465 20.29 9.63 29.94
N GLN A 466 21.29 9.19 30.69
CA GLN A 466 22.69 9.36 30.31
C GLN A 466 23.15 8.15 29.47
N TRP A 467 24.10 8.38 28.56
CA TRP A 467 24.80 7.30 27.87
C TRP A 467 25.67 6.53 28.86
N ASN A 468 25.55 5.20 28.82
CA ASN A 468 26.36 4.27 29.61
C ASN A 468 26.97 3.23 28.69
N ASP A 469 28.11 2.67 29.07
CA ASP A 469 28.69 1.53 28.35
C ASP A 469 28.26 0.22 29.00
N ILE A 470 27.84 -0.72 28.16
CA ILE A 470 27.60 -2.11 28.54
C ILE A 470 28.64 -2.98 27.86
N THR A 471 28.90 -4.15 28.43
CA THR A 471 29.88 -5.09 27.90
C THR A 471 29.19 -6.40 27.56
N SER A 472 29.68 -7.06 26.51
CA SER A 472 29.13 -8.35 26.11
C SER A 472 29.38 -9.42 27.17
N GLU A 473 28.33 -10.13 27.59
CA GLU A 473 28.44 -11.27 28.49
C GLU A 473 28.68 -12.57 27.70
N HIS A 474 29.56 -13.43 28.22
CA HIS A 474 29.88 -14.76 27.68
C HIS A 474 28.88 -15.85 28.12
#